data_AF-A0A371DS87-F1
#
_entry.id   AF-A0A371DS87-F1
#
_cell.length_a   1.000
_cell.length_b   1.000
_cell.length_c   1.000
_cell.angle_alpha   90.00
_cell.angle_beta   90.00
_cell.angle_gamma   90.00
#
_symmetry.space_group_name_H-M   'P 1'
#
loop_
_entity.id
_entity.type
_entity.pdbx_description
1 polymer ?
#
loop_
_entity_poly.entity_id
_entity_poly.type
_entity_poly.pdbx_seq_one_letter_code
_entity_poly.pdbx_strand_id
1 'polypeptide(L)'
;MPYPENALDLLTPYFPVFSTAPASTNVFDPSVSAILGGSNPVLLPDEGWPRCGNCEDNILIPYIQINVSSSHTPAEFRQKVGVEAQPGHTVLLQVFICAEDECAECFGERLVGAFDDAFLVRIIEVIPESANTAAVEETRAGLAADRFFIPQRVISGWKPGNPEMLHEAVNTEIEHDDPQYLEHAPAPGLKLLGFPVQGKYYTSIIDRCPKPVLPEQAAEHDVRCLLQLGTDGNIGDEPASPYEVYTVGHTWIEQCTVHPDVLSMTIGGDW
;
A
#
# COMPACT_ATOMS: atom_id res chain seq x y z
N MET A 1 -12.93 17.44 -19.73
CA MET A 1 -13.81 16.46 -20.41
C MET A 1 -14.72 15.87 -19.33
N PRO A 2 -16.00 15.60 -19.61
CA PRO A 2 -16.86 14.92 -18.63
C PRO A 2 -16.27 13.53 -18.36
N TYR A 3 -16.30 13.10 -17.09
CA TYR A 3 -15.87 11.76 -16.71
C TYR A 3 -16.60 10.68 -17.53
N PRO A 4 -15.96 9.56 -17.86
CA PRO A 4 -16.72 8.37 -18.25
C PRO A 4 -17.71 8.04 -17.12
N GLU A 5 -18.92 7.61 -17.46
CA GLU A 5 -20.04 7.33 -16.53
C GLU A 5 -19.70 6.38 -15.36
N ASN A 6 -18.50 5.79 -15.36
CA ASN A 6 -18.00 4.85 -14.37
C ASN A 6 -17.07 5.49 -13.31
N ALA A 7 -16.73 6.79 -13.42
CA ALA A 7 -15.77 7.44 -12.51
C ALA A 7 -16.35 7.83 -11.13
N LEU A 8 -17.64 7.55 -10.90
CA LEU A 8 -18.38 7.92 -9.69
C LEU A 8 -18.92 6.71 -8.91
N ASP A 9 -18.52 5.49 -9.27
CA ASP A 9 -18.84 4.31 -8.45
C ASP A 9 -17.99 4.36 -7.18
N LEU A 10 -18.53 4.96 -6.12
CA LEU A 10 -17.92 5.02 -4.80
C LEU A 10 -17.65 3.60 -4.31
N LEU A 11 -16.38 3.33 -4.02
CA LEU A 11 -15.94 1.97 -3.72
C LEU A 11 -16.06 1.70 -2.23
N THR A 12 -16.26 0.43 -1.88
CA THR A 12 -16.28 0.01 -0.47
C THR A 12 -14.85 -0.29 -0.03
N PRO A 13 -14.22 0.53 0.84
CA PRO A 13 -12.92 0.22 1.40
C PRO A 13 -13.03 -0.98 2.36
N TYR A 14 -11.90 -1.64 2.60
CA TYR A 14 -11.77 -2.73 3.55
C TYR A 14 -10.81 -2.37 4.66
N PHE A 15 -11.26 -2.58 5.90
CA PHE A 15 -10.51 -2.30 7.11
C PHE A 15 -9.94 -3.58 7.73
N PRO A 16 -8.73 -3.50 8.32
CA PRO A 16 -8.07 -4.67 8.88
C PRO A 16 -8.77 -5.16 10.14
N VAL A 17 -8.93 -6.48 10.26
CA VAL A 17 -9.30 -7.14 11.52
C VAL A 17 -8.02 -7.66 12.16
N PHE A 18 -7.53 -6.95 13.17
CA PHE A 18 -6.31 -7.33 13.87
C PHE A 18 -6.56 -8.46 14.87
N SER A 19 -5.66 -9.44 14.88
CA SER A 19 -5.67 -10.51 15.88
C SER A 19 -5.04 -10.02 17.19
N THR A 20 -5.73 -10.25 18.31
CA THR A 20 -5.23 -9.93 19.67
C THR A 20 -4.34 -11.05 20.23
N ALA A 21 -4.49 -12.27 19.73
CA ALA A 21 -3.70 -13.44 20.10
C ALA A 21 -3.49 -14.32 18.86
N PRO A 22 -2.61 -13.90 17.92
CA PRO A 22 -2.42 -14.63 16.67
C PRO A 22 -1.84 -16.02 16.93
N ALA A 23 -2.40 -17.03 16.25
CA ALA A 23 -1.86 -18.39 16.28
C ALA A 23 -0.51 -18.49 15.53
N SER A 24 -0.26 -17.56 14.61
CA SER A 24 0.96 -17.49 13.81
C SER A 24 1.29 -16.05 13.44
N THR A 25 2.57 -15.77 13.30
CA THR A 25 3.11 -14.50 12.79
C THR A 25 3.76 -14.66 11.41
N ASN A 26 3.48 -15.77 10.74
CA ASN A 26 3.96 -16.04 9.39
C ASN A 26 2.88 -15.67 8.38
N VAL A 27 3.21 -14.83 7.38
CA VAL A 27 2.26 -14.38 6.34
C VAL A 27 1.78 -15.53 5.44
N PHE A 28 2.52 -16.63 5.40
CA PHE A 28 2.14 -17.85 4.69
C PHE A 28 1.15 -18.74 5.46
N ASP A 29 0.91 -18.46 6.74
CA ASP A 29 -0.07 -19.22 7.51
C ASP A 29 -1.49 -18.98 6.99
N PRO A 30 -2.32 -20.03 6.77
CA PRO A 30 -3.67 -19.86 6.24
C PRO A 30 -4.60 -18.97 7.09
N SER A 31 -4.31 -18.82 8.39
CA SER A 31 -5.06 -17.94 9.30
C SER A 31 -4.65 -16.46 9.21
N VAL A 32 -3.59 -16.14 8.46
CA VAL A 32 -3.05 -14.80 8.28
C VAL A 32 -3.42 -14.30 6.88
N SER A 33 -4.04 -13.13 6.83
CA SER A 33 -4.31 -12.43 5.57
C SER A 33 -3.20 -11.43 5.24
N ALA A 34 -2.69 -10.72 6.25
CA ALA A 34 -1.61 -9.78 6.09
C ALA A 34 -0.85 -9.57 7.41
N ILE A 35 0.35 -9.02 7.30
CA ILE A 35 1.14 -8.55 8.44
C ILE A 35 1.46 -7.08 8.21
N LEU A 36 1.04 -6.24 9.16
CA LEU A 36 1.45 -4.84 9.23
C LEU A 36 2.70 -4.74 10.09
N GLY A 37 3.71 -4.01 9.60
CA GLY A 37 4.99 -3.81 10.26
C GLY A 37 5.81 -5.10 10.44
N GLY A 38 6.61 -5.09 11.50
CA GLY A 38 7.51 -6.16 11.88
C GLY A 38 8.89 -6.07 11.22
N SER A 39 9.72 -7.07 11.52
CA SER A 39 11.10 -7.14 11.07
C SER A 39 11.40 -8.46 10.34
N ASN A 40 10.36 -9.13 9.82
CA ASN A 40 10.51 -10.40 9.11
C ASN A 40 9.81 -10.32 7.74
N PRO A 41 10.37 -9.56 6.78
CA PRO A 41 9.86 -9.58 5.42
C PRO A 41 10.10 -10.94 4.77
N VAL A 42 9.21 -11.30 3.86
CA VAL A 42 9.46 -12.36 2.89
C VAL A 42 10.35 -11.80 1.77
N LEU A 43 11.49 -12.43 1.56
CA LEU A 43 12.41 -12.12 0.47
C LEU A 43 12.44 -13.30 -0.52
N LEU A 44 12.56 -12.99 -1.82
CA LEU A 44 12.72 -13.99 -2.87
C LEU A 44 14.03 -14.77 -2.70
N PRO A 45 14.16 -15.96 -3.31
CA PRO A 45 15.43 -16.68 -3.36
C PRO A 45 16.54 -15.76 -3.89
N ASP A 46 17.71 -15.80 -3.25
CA ASP A 46 18.89 -14.99 -3.58
C ASP A 46 18.71 -13.46 -3.46
N GLU A 47 17.58 -12.99 -2.93
CA GLU A 47 17.32 -11.57 -2.69
C GLU A 47 17.92 -11.10 -1.36
N GLY A 48 18.58 -9.94 -1.37
CA GLY A 48 18.97 -9.22 -0.16
C GLY A 48 17.83 -8.37 0.40
N TRP A 49 17.99 -7.88 1.63
CA TRP A 49 17.02 -6.95 2.20
C TRP A 49 17.01 -5.62 1.40
N PRO A 50 15.85 -5.11 0.97
CA PRO A 50 15.78 -3.89 0.16
C PRO A 50 16.35 -2.67 0.89
N ARG A 51 17.13 -1.84 0.18
CA ARG A 51 17.77 -0.64 0.73
C ARG A 51 17.14 0.65 0.21
N CYS A 52 17.21 1.69 1.01
CA CYS A 52 16.89 3.05 0.57
C CYS A 52 17.98 3.53 -0.40
N GLY A 53 17.57 4.02 -1.57
CA GLY A 53 18.48 4.63 -2.55
C GLY A 53 18.90 6.06 -2.18
N ASN A 54 18.18 6.71 -1.26
CA ASN A 54 18.53 8.04 -0.74
C ASN A 54 19.46 7.98 0.48
N CYS A 55 19.18 7.07 1.43
CA CYS A 55 19.98 6.88 2.63
C CYS A 55 20.90 5.67 2.44
N GLU A 56 22.16 5.91 2.08
CA GLU A 56 23.12 4.89 1.61
C GLU A 56 23.23 3.63 2.51
N ASP A 57 23.00 3.76 3.82
CA ASP A 57 23.08 2.67 4.79
C ASP A 57 21.74 2.17 5.36
N ASN A 58 20.62 2.81 5.02
CA ASN A 58 19.32 2.39 5.55
C ASN A 58 18.70 1.26 4.75
N ILE A 59 18.18 0.28 5.46
CA ILE A 59 17.22 -0.68 4.92
C ILE A 59 15.82 -0.06 4.83
N LEU A 60 15.04 -0.49 3.85
CA LEU A 60 13.60 -0.24 3.85
C LEU A 60 12.92 -1.21 4.82
N ILE A 61 12.17 -0.70 5.78
CA ILE A 61 11.43 -1.54 6.73
C ILE A 61 10.07 -1.96 6.14
N PRO A 62 9.54 -3.13 6.50
CA PRO A 62 8.23 -3.58 6.02
C PRO A 62 7.13 -2.69 6.62
N TYR A 63 6.29 -2.10 5.76
CA TYR A 63 5.07 -1.41 6.18
C TYR A 63 3.90 -2.40 6.24
N ILE A 64 3.68 -3.15 5.16
CA ILE A 64 2.68 -4.22 5.11
C ILE A 64 3.07 -5.31 4.11
N GLN A 65 2.72 -6.54 4.43
CA GLN A 65 2.80 -7.71 3.55
C GLN A 65 1.43 -8.39 3.50
N ILE A 66 0.79 -8.40 2.35
CA ILE A 66 -0.55 -8.95 2.15
C ILE A 66 -0.45 -10.27 1.39
N ASN A 67 -1.00 -11.33 1.96
CA ASN A 67 -1.14 -12.62 1.28
C ASN A 67 -2.32 -12.56 0.32
N VAL A 68 -2.05 -12.27 -0.95
CA VAL A 68 -3.07 -12.19 -2.01
C VAL A 68 -3.64 -13.57 -2.31
N SER A 69 -2.91 -14.66 -2.07
CA SER A 69 -3.43 -16.02 -2.25
C SER A 69 -4.36 -16.48 -1.12
N SER A 70 -4.37 -15.81 0.03
CA SER A 70 -5.18 -16.19 1.18
C SER A 70 -6.68 -16.01 0.93
N SER A 71 -7.49 -16.98 1.36
CA SER A 71 -8.97 -16.86 1.35
C SER A 71 -9.49 -15.80 2.34
N HIS A 72 -8.65 -15.36 3.28
CA HIS A 72 -8.98 -14.31 4.24
C HIS A 72 -8.79 -12.89 3.65
N THR A 73 -8.10 -12.78 2.52
CA THR A 73 -7.98 -11.54 1.73
C THR A 73 -9.23 -11.38 0.84
N PRO A 74 -9.86 -10.19 0.78
CA PRO A 74 -11.12 -9.99 0.04
C PRO A 74 -11.03 -10.50 -1.39
N ALA A 75 -12.04 -11.27 -1.82
CA ALA A 75 -12.03 -11.86 -3.16
C ALA A 75 -11.94 -10.81 -4.27
N GLU A 76 -12.61 -9.66 -4.09
CA GLU A 76 -12.53 -8.54 -5.02
C GLU A 76 -11.10 -7.95 -5.09
N PHE A 77 -10.40 -7.84 -3.96
CA PHE A 77 -9.00 -7.41 -3.94
C PHE A 77 -8.11 -8.37 -4.72
N ARG A 78 -8.27 -9.68 -4.48
CA ARG A 78 -7.50 -10.72 -5.18
C ARG A 78 -7.72 -10.68 -6.69
N GLN A 79 -8.97 -10.50 -7.12
CA GLN A 79 -9.32 -10.35 -8.53
C GLN A 79 -8.68 -9.09 -9.14
N LYS A 80 -8.71 -7.97 -8.42
CA LYS A 80 -8.08 -6.72 -8.88
C LYS A 80 -6.57 -6.82 -8.89
N VAL A 81 -5.89 -7.49 -7.96
CA VAL A 81 -4.44 -7.70 -8.08
C VAL A 81 -4.09 -8.41 -9.39
N GLY A 82 -4.95 -9.33 -9.85
CA GLY A 82 -4.87 -9.89 -11.20
C GLY A 82 -3.68 -10.83 -11.44
N VAL A 83 -3.06 -11.33 -10.37
CA VAL A 83 -1.95 -12.30 -10.42
C VAL A 83 -2.42 -13.60 -9.80
N GLU A 84 -2.45 -14.66 -10.62
CA GLU A 84 -2.76 -16.01 -10.16
C GLU A 84 -1.48 -16.72 -9.73
N ALA A 85 -1.49 -17.31 -8.54
CA ALA A 85 -0.37 -18.09 -8.05
C ALA A 85 -0.28 -19.42 -8.83
N GLN A 86 0.93 -19.78 -9.24
CA GLN A 86 1.24 -21.13 -9.69
C GLN A 86 0.99 -22.14 -8.56
N PRO A 87 0.70 -23.41 -8.88
CA PRO A 87 0.52 -24.44 -7.86
C PRO A 87 1.71 -24.51 -6.89
N GLY A 88 1.46 -24.38 -5.59
CA GLY A 88 2.48 -24.38 -4.55
C GLY A 88 3.12 -23.02 -4.26
N HIS A 89 2.79 -21.99 -5.03
CA HIS A 89 3.26 -20.62 -4.82
C HIS A 89 2.24 -19.80 -4.03
N THR A 90 2.73 -18.71 -3.44
CA THR A 90 1.91 -17.68 -2.80
C THR A 90 2.26 -16.33 -3.42
N VAL A 91 1.23 -15.55 -3.74
CA VAL A 91 1.36 -14.17 -4.22
C VAL A 91 1.27 -13.23 -3.03
N LEU A 92 2.28 -12.39 -2.86
CA LEU A 92 2.32 -11.35 -1.83
C LEU A 92 2.35 -9.96 -2.48
N LEU A 93 1.55 -9.04 -1.98
CA LEU A 93 1.77 -7.60 -2.19
C LEU A 93 2.55 -7.07 -1.00
N GLN A 94 3.67 -6.41 -1.25
CA GLN A 94 4.56 -5.89 -0.21
C GLN A 94 4.78 -4.39 -0.39
N VAL A 95 4.81 -3.70 0.75
CA VAL A 95 5.16 -2.29 0.85
C VAL A 95 6.30 -2.17 1.85
N PHE A 96 7.39 -1.56 1.42
CA PHE A 96 8.52 -1.18 2.27
C PHE A 96 8.73 0.33 2.21
N ILE A 97 9.16 0.92 3.32
CA ILE A 97 9.43 2.35 3.42
C ILE A 97 10.75 2.62 4.15
N CYS A 98 11.38 3.76 3.87
CA CYS A 98 12.54 4.23 4.62
C CYS A 98 12.07 4.98 5.87
N ALA A 99 12.23 4.36 7.04
CA ALA A 99 11.93 4.99 8.32
C ALA A 99 13.12 4.80 9.27
N GLU A 100 13.64 5.92 9.78
CA GLU A 100 14.66 5.93 10.84
C GLU A 100 13.98 5.90 12.23
N ASP A 101 12.78 6.47 12.31
CA ASP A 101 11.92 6.53 13.48
C ASP A 101 10.42 6.58 13.05
N GLU A 102 9.54 6.86 14.01
CA GLU A 102 8.09 6.99 13.81
C GLU A 102 7.67 8.16 12.89
N CYS A 103 8.54 9.16 12.71
CA CYS A 103 8.28 10.30 11.83
C CYS A 103 8.52 9.95 10.36
N ALA A 104 9.39 8.96 10.08
CA ALA A 104 9.71 8.50 8.74
C ALA A 104 9.98 9.63 7.72
N GLU A 105 10.73 10.65 8.14
CA GLU A 105 10.97 11.89 7.37
C GLU A 105 11.47 11.60 5.95
N CYS A 106 12.45 10.69 5.81
CA CYS A 106 12.98 10.30 4.50
C CYS A 106 11.89 9.75 3.57
N PHE A 107 11.00 8.89 4.07
CA PHE A 107 9.88 8.40 3.28
C PHE A 107 8.94 9.56 2.87
N GLY A 108 8.57 10.42 3.81
CA GLY A 108 7.68 11.56 3.54
C GLY A 108 8.24 12.56 2.52
N GLU A 109 9.47 13.03 2.72
CA GLU A 109 10.12 14.01 1.83
C GLU A 109 10.30 13.48 0.40
N ARG A 110 10.72 12.22 0.28
CA ARG A 110 10.99 11.60 -1.04
C ARG A 110 9.69 11.28 -1.76
N LEU A 111 8.65 10.86 -1.04
CA LEU A 111 7.31 10.67 -1.60
C LEU A 111 6.72 12.00 -2.13
N VAL A 112 6.83 13.10 -1.36
CA VAL A 112 6.42 14.44 -1.83
C VAL A 112 7.21 14.89 -3.05
N GLY A 113 8.51 14.57 -3.10
CA GLY A 113 9.37 14.85 -4.24
C GLY A 113 9.16 13.94 -5.45
N ALA A 114 8.21 12.99 -5.40
CA ALA A 114 7.96 11.98 -6.43
C ALA A 114 9.21 11.15 -6.79
N PHE A 115 10.01 10.81 -5.78
CA PHE A 115 11.17 9.95 -5.92
C PHE A 115 10.90 8.54 -5.38
N ASP A 116 11.22 7.51 -6.16
CA ASP A 116 10.93 6.10 -5.88
C ASP A 116 12.05 5.38 -5.11
N ASP A 117 12.98 6.13 -4.50
CA ASP A 117 14.17 5.57 -3.86
C ASP A 117 14.07 5.42 -2.33
N ALA A 118 12.98 5.88 -1.72
CA ALA A 118 12.72 5.74 -0.28
C ALA A 118 11.61 4.74 0.06
N PHE A 119 11.08 4.03 -0.92
CA PHE A 119 10.07 3.00 -0.73
C PHE A 119 10.17 1.93 -1.81
N LEU A 120 9.54 0.80 -1.56
CA LEU A 120 9.39 -0.27 -2.53
C LEU A 120 7.98 -0.82 -2.42
N VAL A 121 7.25 -0.78 -3.53
CA VAL A 121 5.96 -1.46 -3.67
C VAL A 121 6.10 -2.51 -4.75
N ARG A 122 5.67 -3.74 -4.44
CA ARG A 122 5.77 -4.84 -5.40
C ARG A 122 4.73 -5.91 -5.15
N ILE A 123 4.46 -6.67 -6.20
CA ILE A 123 3.85 -7.99 -6.11
C ILE A 123 4.93 -9.02 -6.39
N ILE A 124 5.08 -9.99 -5.49
CA ILE A 124 5.98 -11.13 -5.68
C ILE A 124 5.21 -12.43 -5.63
N GLU A 125 5.71 -13.41 -6.37
CA GLU A 125 5.27 -14.80 -6.29
C GLU A 125 6.41 -15.62 -5.70
N VAL A 126 6.11 -16.39 -4.64
CA VAL A 126 7.14 -17.09 -3.86
C VAL A 126 6.66 -18.48 -3.45
N ILE A 127 7.55 -19.46 -3.50
CA ILE A 127 7.36 -20.76 -2.85
C ILE A 127 7.74 -20.58 -1.37
N PRO A 128 6.83 -20.79 -0.39
CA PRO A 128 7.08 -20.46 1.02
C PRO A 128 8.38 -21.03 1.59
N GLU A 129 8.73 -22.28 1.25
CA GLU A 129 9.95 -22.95 1.70
C GLU A 129 11.24 -22.46 1.02
N SER A 130 11.11 -21.67 -0.06
CA SER A 130 12.24 -21.09 -0.79
C SER A 130 12.58 -19.66 -0.34
N ALA A 131 11.75 -19.06 0.52
CA ALA A 131 11.96 -17.69 0.98
C ALA A 131 13.35 -17.55 1.64
N ASN A 132 14.05 -16.44 1.35
CA ASN A 132 15.42 -16.23 1.80
C ASN A 132 15.47 -15.80 3.28
N THR A 133 15.21 -16.72 4.20
CA THR A 133 15.25 -16.45 5.65
C THR A 133 16.66 -16.13 6.13
N ALA A 134 17.69 -16.69 5.49
CA ALA A 134 19.09 -16.43 5.84
C ALA A 134 19.46 -14.95 5.65
N ALA A 135 19.06 -14.32 4.54
CA ALA A 135 19.31 -12.88 4.33
C ALA A 135 18.57 -12.01 5.35
N VAL A 136 17.37 -12.40 5.77
CA VAL A 136 16.61 -11.72 6.83
C VAL A 136 17.38 -11.81 8.16
N GLU A 137 17.82 -13.01 8.54
CA GLU A 137 18.56 -13.26 9.78
C GLU A 137 19.91 -12.52 9.80
N GLU A 138 20.68 -12.59 8.70
CA GLU A 138 21.96 -11.92 8.55
C GLU A 138 21.80 -10.40 8.67
N THR A 139 20.84 -9.82 7.94
CA THR A 139 20.58 -8.38 8.00
C THR A 139 20.20 -7.98 9.42
N ARG A 140 19.28 -8.70 10.07
CA ARG A 140 18.86 -8.40 11.45
C ARG A 140 19.99 -8.50 12.45
N ALA A 141 20.91 -9.46 12.29
CA ALA A 141 22.07 -9.59 13.15
C ALA A 141 23.06 -8.42 13.01
N GLY A 142 23.08 -7.76 11.84
CA GLY A 142 23.91 -6.58 11.57
C GLY A 142 23.29 -5.24 11.98
N LEU A 143 21.99 -5.19 12.28
CA LEU A 143 21.32 -3.95 12.68
C LEU A 143 21.61 -3.58 14.14
N ALA A 144 21.62 -2.27 14.41
CA ALA A 144 21.66 -1.75 15.76
C ALA A 144 20.42 -2.21 16.56
N ALA A 145 20.59 -2.48 17.86
CA ALA A 145 19.52 -3.02 18.70
C ALA A 145 18.34 -2.04 18.90
N ASP A 146 18.59 -0.75 18.69
CA ASP A 146 17.63 0.35 18.75
C ASP A 146 17.06 0.71 17.38
N ARG A 147 17.34 -0.07 16.32
CA ARG A 147 16.77 0.17 15.00
C ARG A 147 15.24 0.16 15.09
N PHE A 148 14.63 1.24 14.61
CA PHE A 148 13.20 1.36 14.51
C PHE A 148 12.58 0.36 13.53
N PHE A 149 11.45 -0.22 13.96
CA PHE A 149 10.54 -0.99 13.13
C PHE A 149 9.12 -0.68 13.57
N ILE A 150 8.19 -0.65 12.61
CA ILE A 150 6.76 -0.61 12.93
C ILE A 150 6.41 -1.87 13.74
N PRO A 151 5.73 -1.74 14.89
CA PRO A 151 5.31 -2.91 15.67
C PRO A 151 4.47 -3.88 14.83
N GLN A 152 4.83 -5.16 14.90
CA GLN A 152 4.17 -6.17 14.09
C GLN A 152 2.72 -6.40 14.55
N ARG A 153 1.78 -6.37 13.60
CA ARG A 153 0.37 -6.71 13.86
C ARG A 153 -0.12 -7.69 12.80
N VAL A 154 -0.79 -8.74 13.25
CA VAL A 154 -1.37 -9.77 12.38
C VAL A 154 -2.79 -9.37 12.00
N ILE A 155 -3.05 -9.32 10.70
CA ILE A 155 -4.39 -9.11 10.14
C ILE A 155 -4.93 -10.48 9.74
N SER A 156 -5.94 -10.95 10.47
CA SER A 156 -6.58 -12.26 10.24
C SER A 156 -7.69 -12.20 9.19
N GLY A 157 -8.08 -11.01 8.75
CA GLY A 157 -9.08 -10.80 7.74
C GLY A 157 -9.43 -9.32 7.60
N TRP A 158 -10.45 -9.05 6.79
CA TRP A 158 -10.84 -7.68 6.45
C TRP A 158 -12.35 -7.50 6.55
N LYS A 159 -12.77 -6.33 7.01
CA LYS A 159 -14.17 -5.94 7.12
C LYS A 159 -14.49 -4.87 6.07
N PRO A 160 -15.55 -5.01 5.27
CA PRO A 160 -16.00 -3.92 4.41
C PRO A 160 -16.48 -2.73 5.25
N GLY A 161 -16.10 -1.54 4.82
CA GLY A 161 -16.55 -0.26 5.35
C GLY A 161 -17.89 0.22 4.78
N ASN A 162 -18.16 1.51 5.00
CA ASN A 162 -19.14 2.22 4.19
C ASN A 162 -18.48 2.63 2.86
N PRO A 163 -19.23 2.73 1.75
CA PRO A 163 -18.73 3.31 0.53
C PRO A 163 -18.05 4.65 0.79
N GLU A 164 -16.98 4.94 0.06
CA GLU A 164 -16.30 6.22 0.16
C GLU A 164 -17.27 7.38 -0.06
N MET A 165 -16.98 8.50 0.57
CA MET A 165 -17.62 9.78 0.30
C MET A 165 -16.64 10.62 -0.49
N LEU A 166 -17.12 11.37 -1.48
CA LEU A 166 -16.29 12.38 -2.13
C LEU A 166 -15.89 13.45 -1.11
N HIS A 167 -14.71 14.05 -1.27
CA HIS A 167 -14.24 15.09 -0.37
C HIS A 167 -15.24 16.24 -0.23
N GLU A 168 -15.87 16.64 -1.33
CA GLU A 168 -16.93 17.67 -1.38
C GLU A 168 -18.14 17.38 -0.48
N ALA A 169 -18.42 16.11 -0.15
CA ALA A 169 -19.51 15.75 0.76
C ALA A 169 -19.18 16.08 2.22
N VAL A 170 -17.90 16.30 2.53
CA VAL A 170 -17.41 16.60 3.89
C VAL A 170 -16.62 17.91 4.00
N ASN A 171 -16.25 18.53 2.88
CA ASN A 171 -15.58 19.84 2.83
C ASN A 171 -16.21 20.71 1.74
N THR A 172 -16.70 21.89 2.11
CA THR A 172 -17.36 22.84 1.20
C THR A 172 -16.39 23.86 0.61
N GLU A 173 -15.09 23.78 0.90
CA GLU A 173 -14.08 24.75 0.45
C GLU A 173 -13.63 24.52 -1.00
N ILE A 174 -14.08 23.43 -1.63
CA ILE A 174 -13.63 22.98 -2.95
C ILE A 174 -14.83 22.88 -3.88
N GLU A 175 -14.74 23.53 -5.05
CA GLU A 175 -15.79 23.49 -6.07
C GLU A 175 -15.73 22.16 -6.85
N HIS A 176 -16.90 21.55 -7.11
CA HIS A 176 -17.05 20.25 -7.79
C HIS A 176 -16.36 20.19 -9.17
N ASP A 177 -16.27 21.32 -9.87
CA ASP A 177 -15.68 21.44 -11.19
C ASP A 177 -14.28 22.06 -11.20
N ASP A 178 -13.62 22.16 -10.03
CA ASP A 178 -12.24 22.62 -9.95
C ASP A 178 -11.34 21.75 -10.84
N PRO A 179 -10.77 22.31 -11.93
CA PRO A 179 -9.95 21.53 -12.86
C PRO A 179 -8.74 20.88 -12.20
N GLN A 180 -8.16 21.49 -11.16
CA GLN A 180 -7.05 20.91 -10.40
C GLN A 180 -7.54 19.72 -9.56
N TYR A 181 -8.74 19.78 -8.98
CA TYR A 181 -9.31 18.60 -8.31
C TYR A 181 -9.52 17.45 -9.28
N LEU A 182 -10.11 17.72 -10.45
CA LEU A 182 -10.44 16.68 -11.41
C LEU A 182 -9.21 16.06 -12.09
N GLU A 183 -8.19 16.87 -12.38
CA GLU A 183 -6.94 16.43 -13.04
C GLU A 183 -6.16 15.44 -12.18
N HIS A 184 -6.34 15.55 -10.87
CA HIS A 184 -5.41 14.99 -9.94
C HIS A 184 -6.12 14.07 -8.90
N ALA A 185 -7.43 13.90 -8.99
CA ALA A 185 -8.21 13.02 -8.11
C ALA A 185 -7.61 11.61 -8.03
N PRO A 186 -7.55 10.98 -6.84
CA PRO A 186 -6.96 9.65 -6.69
C PRO A 186 -7.70 8.63 -7.55
N ALA A 187 -6.95 7.71 -8.16
CA ALA A 187 -7.51 6.71 -9.04
C ALA A 187 -8.63 5.89 -8.35
N PRO A 188 -9.74 5.60 -9.04
CA PRO A 188 -10.75 4.71 -8.49
C PRO A 188 -10.15 3.32 -8.29
N GLY A 189 -10.45 2.66 -7.18
CA GLY A 189 -10.07 1.27 -6.96
C GLY A 189 -10.41 0.75 -5.56
N LEU A 190 -10.29 -0.56 -5.38
CA LEU A 190 -10.60 -1.18 -4.09
C LEU A 190 -9.49 -0.87 -3.11
N LYS A 191 -9.82 -0.23 -1.98
CA LYS A 191 -8.84 0.24 -1.00
C LYS A 191 -8.79 -0.67 0.22
N LEU A 192 -7.65 -1.31 0.47
CA LEU A 192 -7.32 -1.80 1.80
C LEU A 192 -6.68 -0.67 2.62
N LEU A 193 -6.95 -0.64 3.94
CA LEU A 193 -6.43 0.35 4.90
C LEU A 193 -6.93 1.80 4.68
N GLY A 194 -7.82 2.02 3.70
CA GLY A 194 -8.21 3.36 3.26
C GLY A 194 -9.20 4.09 4.15
N PHE A 195 -9.35 5.39 3.87
CA PHE A 195 -10.21 6.31 4.59
C PHE A 195 -11.60 6.35 3.93
N PRO A 196 -12.69 6.55 4.69
CA PRO A 196 -14.04 6.63 4.09
C PRO A 196 -14.29 7.92 3.29
N VAL A 197 -13.31 8.82 3.16
CA VAL A 197 -13.39 10.04 2.35
C VAL A 197 -12.31 10.00 1.27
N GLN A 198 -12.74 10.02 0.01
CA GLN A 198 -11.86 10.12 -1.15
C GLN A 198 -11.42 11.57 -1.35
N GLY A 199 -10.12 11.81 -1.59
CA GLY A 199 -9.63 13.10 -2.09
C GLY A 199 -9.58 14.22 -1.05
N LYS A 200 -9.55 13.92 0.26
CA LYS A 200 -9.49 14.94 1.32
C LYS A 200 -8.28 15.88 1.25
N TYR A 201 -7.18 15.41 0.65
CA TYR A 201 -5.95 16.17 0.43
C TYR A 201 -5.47 15.85 -0.98
N TYR A 202 -5.16 16.86 -1.77
CA TYR A 202 -5.01 16.76 -3.21
C TYR A 202 -3.77 15.94 -3.70
N THR A 203 -4.06 14.75 -4.23
CA THR A 203 -3.59 14.28 -5.55
C THR A 203 -2.21 13.66 -5.85
N SER A 204 -2.21 12.70 -6.78
CA SER A 204 -1.06 12.14 -7.49
C SER A 204 -0.92 12.69 -8.91
N ILE A 205 0.32 12.96 -9.36
CA ILE A 205 0.60 12.96 -10.80
C ILE A 205 0.59 11.50 -11.23
N ILE A 206 -0.47 11.08 -11.92
CA ILE A 206 -0.52 9.76 -12.55
C ILE A 206 0.45 9.80 -13.73
N ASP A 207 1.72 9.48 -13.47
CA ASP A 207 2.57 8.99 -14.53
C ASP A 207 1.97 7.65 -14.97
N ARG A 208 1.29 7.70 -16.12
CA ARG A 208 0.74 6.52 -16.79
C ARG A 208 1.82 5.44 -16.86
N CYS A 209 1.41 4.18 -16.79
CA CYS A 209 2.30 3.03 -16.83
C CYS A 209 3.45 3.25 -17.83
N PRO A 210 4.72 3.15 -17.42
CA PRO A 210 5.86 3.42 -18.30
C PRO A 210 6.05 2.33 -19.36
N LYS A 211 5.33 1.21 -19.26
CA LYS A 211 5.41 0.11 -20.20
C LYS A 211 4.58 0.40 -21.46
N PRO A 212 5.06 0.00 -22.64
CA PRO A 212 4.31 0.16 -23.88
C PRO A 212 3.00 -0.65 -23.80
N VAL A 213 1.92 -0.05 -24.29
CA VAL A 213 0.60 -0.69 -24.36
C VAL A 213 0.27 -1.00 -25.81
N LEU A 214 -0.28 -2.20 -26.05
CA LEU A 214 -0.74 -2.56 -27.38
C LEU A 214 -1.94 -1.69 -27.80
N PRO A 215 -2.08 -1.30 -29.08
CA PRO A 215 -3.17 -0.43 -29.53
C PRO A 215 -4.57 -0.89 -29.10
N GLU A 216 -4.81 -2.20 -29.08
CA GLU A 216 -6.05 -2.84 -28.65
C GLU A 216 -6.35 -2.68 -27.14
N GLN A 217 -5.32 -2.50 -26.32
CA GLN A 217 -5.42 -2.32 -24.86
C GLN A 217 -5.41 -0.85 -24.44
N ALA A 218 -5.19 0.07 -25.38
CA ALA A 218 -5.06 1.51 -25.08
C ALA A 218 -6.34 2.10 -24.44
N ALA A 219 -7.51 1.56 -24.78
CA ALA A 219 -8.78 1.98 -24.18
C ALA A 219 -8.98 1.46 -22.74
N GLU A 220 -8.27 0.39 -22.37
CA GLU A 220 -8.31 -0.22 -21.03
C GLU A 220 -7.14 0.24 -20.16
N HIS A 221 -6.20 0.99 -20.72
CA HIS A 221 -5.00 1.47 -20.04
C HIS A 221 -5.34 2.62 -19.10
N ASP A 222 -5.49 2.28 -17.84
CA ASP A 222 -5.78 3.18 -16.75
C ASP A 222 -5.01 2.73 -15.50
N VAL A 223 -5.21 3.45 -14.41
CA VAL A 223 -4.71 3.09 -13.07
C VAL A 223 -5.87 2.82 -12.13
N ARG A 224 -5.65 1.91 -11.17
CA ARG A 224 -6.58 1.67 -10.07
C ARG A 224 -5.88 1.75 -8.73
N CYS A 225 -6.54 2.28 -7.72
CA CYS A 225 -6.05 2.21 -6.36
C CYS A 225 -6.24 0.80 -5.75
N LEU A 226 -5.23 0.28 -5.06
CA LEU A 226 -5.30 -0.99 -4.31
C LEU A 226 -5.21 -0.79 -2.79
N LEU A 227 -4.30 0.07 -2.35
CA LEU A 227 -4.10 0.36 -0.93
C LEU A 227 -4.04 1.86 -0.73
N GLN A 228 -4.46 2.29 0.45
CA GLN A 228 -4.21 3.64 0.92
C GLN A 228 -3.55 3.54 2.30
N LEU A 229 -2.32 4.02 2.41
CA LEU A 229 -1.62 4.10 3.68
C LEU A 229 -2.21 5.27 4.50
N GLY A 230 -2.29 5.07 5.81
CA GLY A 230 -2.98 5.98 6.71
C GLY A 230 -2.20 7.25 7.01
N THR A 231 -2.94 8.34 7.23
CA THR A 231 -2.44 9.61 7.76
C THR A 231 -3.28 10.08 8.92
N ASP A 232 -2.63 10.86 9.77
CA ASP A 232 -3.13 11.68 10.86
C ASP A 232 -4.63 11.97 10.76
N GLY A 233 -5.40 11.23 11.56
CA GLY A 233 -6.84 11.22 11.45
C GLY A 233 -7.42 10.42 12.58
N ASN A 234 -7.32 10.96 13.79
CA ASN A 234 -8.22 10.64 14.90
C ASN A 234 -9.67 10.58 14.38
N ILE A 235 -10.14 9.37 14.02
CA ILE A 235 -11.56 9.10 13.89
C ILE A 235 -12.08 8.93 15.34
N GLY A 236 -12.20 10.06 16.04
CA GLY A 236 -12.67 10.16 17.42
C GLY A 236 -11.61 10.65 18.42
N ASP A 237 -12.07 11.03 19.62
CA ASP A 237 -11.25 11.43 20.80
C ASP A 237 -10.36 10.29 21.35
N GLU A 238 -9.95 9.32 20.52
CA GLU A 238 -9.02 8.29 20.94
C GLU A 238 -7.58 8.83 20.86
N PRO A 239 -6.72 8.52 21.84
CA PRO A 239 -5.34 9.00 21.84
C PRO A 239 -4.60 8.45 20.63
N ALA A 240 -3.70 9.28 20.07
CA ALA A 240 -2.79 8.91 19.00
C ALA A 240 -2.17 7.54 19.30
N SER A 241 -2.37 6.60 18.38
CA SER A 241 -1.85 5.26 18.47
C SER A 241 -0.32 5.33 18.40
N PRO A 242 0.44 4.83 19.39
CA PRO A 242 1.92 4.81 19.36
C PRO A 242 2.47 3.79 18.33
N TYR A 243 1.66 3.41 17.35
CA TYR A 243 1.86 2.30 16.43
C TYR A 243 1.71 2.72 14.96
N GLU A 244 1.57 4.02 14.69
CA GLU A 244 1.38 4.57 13.36
C GLU A 244 2.67 5.26 12.93
N VAL A 245 3.26 4.80 11.82
CA VAL A 245 4.24 5.64 11.13
C VAL A 245 3.48 6.81 10.54
N TYR A 246 3.81 8.00 11.00
CA TYR A 246 3.16 9.24 10.62
C TYR A 246 3.61 9.61 9.22
N THR A 247 2.88 9.15 8.20
CA THR A 247 3.10 9.63 6.84
C THR A 247 2.23 10.85 6.62
N VAL A 248 2.83 11.97 6.19
CA VAL A 248 2.08 13.15 5.72
C VAL A 248 1.29 12.73 4.49
N GLY A 249 0.03 13.14 4.38
CA GLY A 249 -0.81 12.98 3.17
C GLY A 249 -1.24 11.55 2.79
N HIS A 250 -2.53 11.39 2.48
CA HIS A 250 -3.14 10.12 2.04
C HIS A 250 -2.30 9.45 0.95
N THR A 251 -1.53 8.43 1.30
CA THR A 251 -0.61 7.79 0.36
C THR A 251 -1.31 6.64 -0.34
N TRP A 252 -1.46 6.74 -1.65
CA TRP A 252 -2.15 5.78 -2.50
C TRP A 252 -1.14 4.85 -3.16
N ILE A 253 -1.47 3.57 -3.20
CA ILE A 253 -0.77 2.58 -4.02
C ILE A 253 -1.67 2.25 -5.19
N GLU A 254 -1.21 2.64 -6.37
CA GLU A 254 -1.92 2.50 -7.62
C GLU A 254 -1.30 1.38 -8.46
N GLN A 255 -2.12 0.73 -9.27
CA GLN A 255 -1.73 -0.37 -10.14
C GLN A 255 -2.20 -0.07 -11.56
N CYS A 256 -1.33 -0.30 -12.55
CA CYS A 256 -1.76 -0.29 -13.93
C CYS A 256 -2.76 -1.43 -14.20
N THR A 257 -3.88 -1.11 -14.86
CA THR A 257 -4.93 -2.09 -15.19
C THR A 257 -4.47 -3.13 -16.21
N VAL A 258 -3.55 -2.77 -17.11
CA VAL A 258 -3.03 -3.63 -18.20
C VAL A 258 -1.74 -4.35 -17.81
N HIS A 259 -0.96 -3.76 -16.89
CA HIS A 259 0.29 -4.33 -16.40
C HIS A 259 0.20 -4.53 -14.87
N PRO A 260 -0.37 -5.65 -14.39
CA PRO A 260 -0.61 -5.86 -12.96
C PRO A 260 0.64 -5.84 -12.09
N ASP A 261 1.82 -6.06 -12.66
CA ASP A 261 3.08 -5.99 -11.94
C ASP A 261 3.63 -4.55 -11.79
N VAL A 262 3.01 -3.57 -12.45
CA VAL A 262 3.39 -2.16 -12.35
C VAL A 262 2.54 -1.48 -11.28
N LEU A 263 3.22 -1.10 -10.20
CA LEU A 263 2.66 -0.37 -9.08
C LEU A 263 3.38 0.96 -8.92
N SER A 264 2.65 1.99 -8.49
CA SER A 264 3.19 3.28 -8.08
C SER A 264 2.70 3.61 -6.68
N MET A 265 3.49 4.42 -5.97
CA MET A 265 3.06 5.01 -4.70
C MET A 265 3.03 6.52 -4.86
N THR A 266 1.95 7.14 -4.43
CA THR A 266 1.70 8.56 -4.66
C THR A 266 1.06 9.18 -3.43
N ILE A 267 1.50 10.36 -3.01
CA ILE A 267 0.89 11.11 -1.91
C ILE A 267 -0.31 11.94 -2.39
N GLY A 268 -1.25 12.27 -1.49
CA GLY A 268 -2.20 13.37 -1.66
C GLY A 268 -2.00 14.43 -0.56
N GLY A 269 -1.83 15.70 -0.93
CA GLY A 269 -1.55 16.80 -0.01
C GLY A 269 -2.32 18.08 -0.35
N ASP A 270 -2.57 18.94 0.63
CA ASP A 270 -3.01 20.32 0.38
C ASP A 270 -1.83 21.13 -0.17
N TRP A 271 -2.06 21.91 -1.22
CA TRP A 271 -1.12 22.92 -1.70
C TRP A 271 -1.21 24.20 -0.87
#